data_AF-A0A814UJZ6-F1
#
_entry.id   AF-A0A814UJZ6-F1
#
_cell.length_a   1.000
_cell.length_b   1.000
_cell.length_c   1.000
_cell.angle_alpha   90.00
_cell.angle_beta   90.00
_cell.angle_gamma   90.00
#
_symmetry.space_group_name_H-M   'P 1'
#
loop_
_entity.id
_entity.type
_entity.pdbx_description
1 polymer ?
#
loop_
_entity_poly.entity_id
_entity_poly.type
_entity_poly.pdbx_seq_one_letter_code
_entity_poly.pdbx_strand_id
1 'polypeptide(L)'
;MLNLHIQSAVLALASIIGWGYIGFLQSVKLSFLGMLGDFDIDYFAETTFQYLSVSLLIIYVVVVTVLLLNLLIAMMGDTYGRLIGNATQIWCLERARIVYAIENEMSTEERNLNRYWTIVDGERYFQVEEVNDKHFRNSDEPNKDIDPTTEQNQDELIFGPTFSHTSTTKS
;
A
#
# COMPACT_ATOMS: atom_id res chain seq x y z
N MET A 1 12.24 -34.45 -61.79
CA MET A 1 10.87 -34.33 -61.25
C MET A 1 10.79 -34.46 -59.72
N LEU A 2 11.47 -35.42 -59.09
CA LEU A 2 11.39 -35.65 -57.62
C LEU A 2 11.72 -34.41 -56.75
N ASN A 3 12.77 -33.65 -57.13
CA ASN A 3 13.18 -32.46 -56.39
C ASN A 3 12.12 -31.33 -56.42
N LEU A 4 11.37 -31.18 -57.52
CA LEU A 4 10.29 -30.20 -57.60
C LEU A 4 9.12 -30.55 -56.68
N HIS A 5 8.75 -31.83 -56.58
CA HIS A 5 7.69 -32.27 -55.66
C HIS A 5 8.10 -32.06 -54.21
N ILE A 6 9.34 -32.39 -53.85
CA ILE A 6 9.86 -32.19 -52.48
C ILE A 6 9.89 -30.70 -52.12
N GLN A 7 10.37 -29.83 -53.01
CA GLN A 7 10.38 -28.38 -52.78
C GLN A 7 8.96 -27.81 -52.56
N SER A 8 7.97 -28.22 -53.37
CA SER A 8 6.59 -27.78 -53.18
C SER A 8 5.97 -28.24 -51.85
N ALA A 9 6.30 -29.46 -51.40
CA ALA A 9 5.84 -29.99 -50.11
C ALA A 9 6.48 -29.23 -48.93
N VAL A 10 7.77 -28.92 -49.01
CA VAL A 10 8.48 -28.13 -47.98
C VAL A 10 7.91 -26.71 -47.88
N LEU A 11 7.64 -26.06 -49.02
CA LEU A 11 7.03 -24.72 -49.04
C LEU A 11 5.59 -24.74 -48.50
N ALA A 12 4.81 -25.78 -48.80
CA ALA A 12 3.47 -25.95 -48.24
C ALA A 12 3.52 -26.11 -46.71
N LEU A 13 4.43 -26.94 -46.20
CA LEU A 13 4.61 -27.11 -44.75
C LEU A 13 5.08 -25.82 -44.07
N ALA A 14 6.04 -25.11 -44.66
CA ALA A 14 6.53 -23.82 -44.15
C ALA A 14 5.42 -22.75 -44.12
N SER A 15 4.56 -22.72 -45.14
CA SER A 15 3.41 -21.82 -45.21
C SER A 15 2.41 -22.14 -44.09
N ILE A 16 2.01 -23.40 -43.92
CA ILE A 16 1.05 -23.82 -42.88
C ILE A 16 1.55 -23.45 -41.48
N ILE A 17 2.84 -23.71 -41.20
CA ILE A 17 3.46 -23.35 -39.92
C ILE A 17 3.50 -21.83 -39.73
N GLY A 18 3.83 -21.08 -40.79
CA GLY A 18 3.87 -19.63 -40.77
C GLY A 18 2.51 -18.99 -40.46
N TRP A 19 1.45 -19.39 -41.17
CA TRP A 19 0.09 -18.86 -40.94
C TRP A 19 -0.42 -19.16 -39.53
N GLY A 20 -0.15 -20.37 -39.01
CA GLY A 20 -0.53 -20.74 -37.65
C GLY A 20 0.14 -19.88 -36.59
N TYR A 21 1.45 -19.65 -36.72
CA TYR A 21 2.21 -18.79 -35.80
C TYR A 21 1.75 -17.33 -35.85
N ILE A 22 1.54 -16.79 -37.05
CA ILE A 22 1.10 -15.41 -37.24
C ILE A 22 -0.30 -15.20 -36.65
N GLY A 23 -1.24 -16.12 -36.89
CA GLY A 23 -2.60 -16.03 -36.34
C GLY A 23 -2.65 -16.13 -34.81
N PHE A 24 -1.84 -17.01 -34.23
CA PHE A 24 -1.71 -17.10 -32.77
C PHE A 24 -1.14 -15.80 -32.17
N LEU A 25 -0.03 -15.30 -32.73
CA LEU A 25 0.56 -14.05 -32.26
C LEU A 25 -0.39 -12.85 -32.43
N GLN A 26 -1.14 -12.81 -33.52
CA GLN A 26 -2.14 -11.78 -33.76
C GLN A 26 -3.25 -11.83 -32.69
N SER A 27 -3.68 -13.03 -32.29
CA SER A 27 -4.68 -13.22 -31.24
C SER A 27 -4.17 -12.79 -29.86
N VAL A 28 -2.90 -13.10 -29.55
CA VAL A 28 -2.24 -12.64 -28.32
C VAL A 28 -2.07 -11.13 -28.31
N LYS A 29 -1.60 -10.56 -29.43
CA LYS A 29 -1.45 -9.11 -29.60
C LYS A 29 -2.78 -8.39 -29.42
N LEU A 30 -3.85 -8.88 -30.05
CA LEU A 30 -5.18 -8.28 -30.00
C LEU A 30 -5.77 -8.34 -28.59
N SER A 31 -5.58 -9.45 -27.87
CA SER A 31 -6.01 -9.55 -26.46
C SER A 31 -5.24 -8.58 -25.56
N PHE A 32 -3.93 -8.47 -25.73
CA PHE A 32 -3.09 -7.59 -24.92
C PHE A 32 -3.36 -6.10 -25.17
N LEU A 33 -3.42 -5.69 -26.43
CA LEU A 33 -3.79 -4.32 -26.80
C LEU A 33 -5.22 -4.00 -26.38
N GLY A 34 -6.14 -4.96 -26.51
CA GLY A 34 -7.49 -4.86 -25.97
C GLY A 34 -7.51 -4.57 -24.47
N MET A 35 -6.70 -5.27 -23.66
CA MET A 35 -6.58 -4.95 -22.22
C MET A 35 -6.04 -3.53 -21.95
N LEU A 36 -5.22 -2.97 -22.85
CA LEU A 36 -4.75 -1.58 -22.76
C LEU A 36 -5.79 -0.55 -23.23
N GLY A 37 -6.94 -1.01 -23.75
CA GLY A 37 -8.04 -0.17 -24.22
C GLY A 37 -8.14 -0.04 -25.75
N ASP A 38 -7.27 -0.70 -26.51
CA ASP A 38 -7.27 -0.70 -27.98
C ASP A 38 -8.12 -1.88 -28.50
N PHE A 39 -9.43 -1.69 -28.53
CA PHE A 39 -10.40 -2.67 -29.04
C PHE A 39 -10.79 -2.36 -30.49
N ASP A 40 -10.37 -3.23 -31.40
CA ASP A 40 -10.84 -3.20 -32.79
C ASP A 40 -12.10 -4.07 -32.93
N ILE A 41 -13.27 -3.43 -32.88
CA ILE A 41 -14.57 -4.11 -32.97
C ILE A 41 -14.83 -4.59 -34.42
N ASP A 42 -14.29 -3.88 -35.42
CA ASP A 42 -14.50 -4.18 -36.83
C ASP A 42 -13.84 -5.53 -37.18
N TYR A 43 -12.67 -5.81 -36.60
CA TYR A 43 -12.00 -7.10 -36.73
C TYR A 43 -12.84 -8.30 -36.25
N PHE A 44 -13.65 -8.13 -35.20
CA PHE A 44 -14.53 -9.20 -34.71
C PHE A 44 -15.84 -9.29 -35.51
N ALA A 45 -16.24 -8.21 -36.16
CA ALA A 45 -17.43 -8.15 -37.01
C ALA A 45 -17.25 -8.86 -38.35
N GLU A 46 -16.01 -8.96 -38.87
CA GLU A 46 -15.69 -9.68 -40.11
C GLU A 46 -15.71 -11.22 -39.97
N THR A 47 -15.95 -11.74 -38.75
CA THR A 47 -15.96 -13.19 -38.50
C THR A 47 -17.29 -13.85 -38.88
N THR A 48 -17.25 -15.15 -39.22
CA THR A 48 -18.42 -15.96 -39.62
C THR A 48 -19.59 -15.89 -38.63
N PHE A 49 -19.29 -15.68 -37.34
CA PHE A 49 -20.28 -15.58 -36.26
C PHE A 49 -20.13 -14.27 -35.48
N GLN A 50 -20.37 -13.14 -36.15
CA GLN A 50 -20.29 -11.78 -35.59
C GLN A 50 -20.98 -11.60 -34.23
N TYR A 51 -22.21 -12.07 -34.05
CA TYR A 51 -22.92 -11.89 -32.78
C TYR A 51 -22.27 -12.65 -31.63
N LEU A 52 -21.73 -13.84 -31.92
CA LEU A 52 -21.09 -14.68 -30.93
C LEU A 52 -19.73 -14.07 -30.54
N SER A 53 -18.90 -13.69 -31.49
CA SER A 53 -17.58 -13.07 -31.23
C SER A 53 -17.68 -11.79 -30.39
N VAL A 54 -18.60 -10.89 -30.72
CA VAL A 54 -18.81 -9.63 -29.98
C VAL A 54 -19.33 -9.90 -28.56
N SER A 55 -20.24 -10.86 -28.39
CA SER A 55 -20.75 -11.22 -27.06
C SER A 55 -19.66 -11.79 -26.14
N LEU A 56 -18.80 -12.67 -26.67
CA LEU A 56 -17.64 -13.22 -25.96
C LEU A 56 -16.64 -12.13 -25.57
N LEU A 57 -16.40 -11.16 -26.46
CA LEU A 57 -15.53 -10.01 -26.18
C LEU A 57 -16.06 -9.18 -25.00
N ILE A 58 -17.35 -8.87 -24.99
CA ILE A 58 -17.96 -8.07 -23.90
C ILE A 58 -17.86 -8.82 -22.57
N ILE A 59 -18.19 -10.11 -22.55
CA ILE A 59 -18.08 -10.95 -21.35
C ILE A 59 -16.63 -11.00 -20.87
N TYR A 60 -15.67 -11.17 -21.77
CA TYR A 60 -14.24 -11.14 -21.47
C TYR A 60 -13.83 -9.83 -20.79
N VAL A 61 -14.21 -8.67 -21.34
CA VAL A 61 -13.86 -7.36 -20.76
C VAL A 61 -14.44 -7.19 -19.36
N VAL A 62 -15.70 -7.57 -19.16
CA VAL A 62 -16.36 -7.49 -17.84
C VAL A 62 -15.66 -8.40 -16.82
N VAL A 63 -15.39 -9.65 -17.19
CA VAL A 63 -14.71 -10.62 -16.31
C VAL A 63 -13.32 -10.14 -15.95
N VAL A 64 -12.50 -9.71 -16.91
CA VAL A 64 -11.15 -9.20 -16.65
C VAL A 64 -11.20 -7.97 -15.75
N THR A 65 -12.14 -7.04 -15.98
CA THR A 65 -12.29 -5.84 -15.15
C THR A 65 -12.61 -6.21 -13.70
N VAL A 66 -13.57 -7.12 -13.47
CA VAL A 66 -13.92 -7.58 -12.11
C VAL A 66 -12.76 -8.32 -11.45
N LEU A 67 -12.03 -9.16 -12.20
CA LEU A 67 -10.84 -9.85 -11.69
C LEU A 67 -9.72 -8.89 -11.31
N LEU A 68 -9.45 -7.88 -12.14
CA LEU A 68 -8.43 -6.85 -11.87
C LEU A 68 -8.81 -6.00 -10.67
N LEU A 69 -10.08 -5.60 -10.53
CA LEU A 69 -10.55 -4.88 -9.35
C LEU A 69 -10.35 -5.71 -8.08
N ASN A 70 -10.72 -7.00 -8.11
CA ASN A 70 -10.55 -7.89 -6.97
C ASN A 70 -9.07 -8.11 -6.63
N LEU A 71 -8.19 -8.22 -7.63
CA LEU A 71 -6.74 -8.37 -7.43
C LEU A 71 -6.12 -7.06 -6.91
N LEU A 72 -6.52 -5.91 -7.44
CA LEU A 72 -6.03 -4.60 -7.04
C LEU A 72 -6.40 -4.30 -5.59
N ILE A 73 -7.67 -4.55 -5.23
CA ILE A 73 -8.15 -4.38 -3.85
C ILE A 73 -7.46 -5.38 -2.93
N ALA A 74 -7.24 -6.63 -3.34
CA ALA A 74 -6.52 -7.61 -2.53
C ALA A 74 -5.06 -7.19 -2.26
N MET A 75 -4.34 -6.76 -3.29
CA MET A 75 -2.95 -6.33 -3.16
C MET A 75 -2.84 -5.02 -2.37
N MET A 76 -3.70 -4.04 -2.65
CA MET A 76 -3.75 -2.80 -1.87
C MET A 76 -4.24 -3.04 -0.45
N GLY A 77 -5.13 -4.01 -0.20
CA GLY A 77 -5.62 -4.36 1.13
C GLY A 77 -4.53 -4.96 2.02
N ASP A 78 -3.78 -5.96 1.52
CA ASP A 78 -2.68 -6.58 2.28
C ASP A 78 -1.52 -5.60 2.50
N THR A 79 -1.15 -4.83 1.47
CA THR A 79 -0.07 -3.86 1.60
C THR A 79 -0.46 -2.67 2.48
N TYR A 80 -1.69 -2.14 2.40
CA TYR A 80 -2.17 -1.05 3.24
C TYR A 80 -2.22 -1.43 4.71
N GLY A 81 -2.70 -2.64 5.04
CA GLY A 81 -2.73 -3.14 6.42
C GLY A 81 -1.33 -3.24 7.03
N ARG A 82 -0.34 -3.72 6.25
CA ARG A 82 1.07 -3.79 6.69
C ARG A 82 1.74 -2.43 6.72
N LEU A 83 1.41 -1.53 5.79
CA LEU A 83 1.98 -0.19 5.73
C LEU A 83 1.53 0.63 6.94
N ILE A 84 0.26 0.60 7.35
CA ILE A 84 -0.22 1.46 8.44
C ILE A 84 0.52 1.20 9.76
N GLY A 85 0.78 -0.08 10.09
CA GLY A 85 1.48 -0.44 11.33
C GLY A 85 2.98 -0.08 11.30
N ASN A 86 3.59 -0.20 10.12
CA ASN A 86 5.02 0.09 9.93
C ASN A 86 5.29 1.55 9.53
N ALA A 87 4.27 2.31 9.12
CA ALA A 87 4.41 3.68 8.60
C ALA A 87 5.04 4.61 9.63
N THR A 88 4.65 4.49 10.91
CA THR A 88 5.24 5.31 11.98
C THR A 88 6.73 5.02 12.16
N GLN A 89 7.13 3.75 12.08
CA GLN A 89 8.54 3.36 12.21
C GLN A 89 9.35 3.85 11.00
N ILE A 90 8.81 3.66 9.79
CA ILE A 90 9.43 4.14 8.55
C ILE A 90 9.53 5.67 8.56
N TRP A 91 8.50 6.37 9.01
CA TRP A 91 8.49 7.82 9.13
C TRP A 91 9.52 8.31 10.15
N CYS A 92 9.64 7.65 11.30
CA CYS A 92 10.66 7.97 12.30
C CYS A 92 12.08 7.74 11.76
N LEU A 93 12.29 6.63 11.05
CA LEU A 93 13.57 6.31 10.43
C LEU A 93 13.94 7.32 9.35
N GLU A 94 13.00 7.69 8.49
CA GLU A 94 13.25 8.69 7.45
C GLU A 94 13.54 10.07 8.04
N ARG A 95 12.82 10.43 9.11
CA ARG A 95 13.12 11.65 9.87
C ARG A 95 14.51 11.61 10.50
N ALA A 96 14.88 10.50 11.14
CA ALA A 96 16.21 10.35 11.73
C ALA A 96 17.31 10.46 10.67
N ARG A 97 17.07 9.89 9.48
CA ARG A 97 17.99 9.98 8.34
C ARG A 97 18.19 11.41 7.87
N ILE A 98 17.10 12.18 7.73
CA ILE A 98 17.17 13.59 7.34
C ILE A 98 17.90 14.42 8.40
N VAL A 99 17.57 14.23 9.69
CA VAL A 99 18.22 14.95 10.80
C VAL A 99 19.72 14.65 10.81
N TYR A 100 20.10 13.38 10.66
CA TYR A 100 21.51 12.98 10.60
C TYR A 100 22.25 13.59 9.40
N ALA A 101 21.61 13.64 8.22
CA ALA A 101 22.20 14.26 7.04
C ALA A 101 22.46 15.76 7.26
N ILE A 102 21.50 16.46 7.87
CA ILE A 102 21.65 17.88 8.23
C ILE A 102 22.79 18.05 9.24
N GLU A 103 22.83 17.25 10.31
CA GLU A 103 23.90 17.32 11.31
C GLU A 103 25.29 17.06 10.73
N ASN A 104 25.39 16.20 9.72
CA ASN A 104 26.64 15.90 9.03
C ASN A 104 27.11 17.04 8.12
N GLU A 105 26.20 17.88 7.63
CA GLU A 105 26.52 19.06 6.81
C GLU A 105 26.83 20.32 7.64
N MET A 106 26.54 20.31 8.95
CA MET A 106 26.81 21.45 9.84
C MET A 106 28.28 21.56 10.25
N SER A 107 28.75 22.79 10.44
CA SER A 107 30.11 23.06 10.92
C SER A 107 30.28 22.70 12.41
N THR A 108 31.51 22.40 12.85
CA THR A 108 31.82 21.99 14.23
C THR A 108 31.37 23.01 15.28
N GLU A 109 31.39 24.31 14.94
CA GLU A 109 30.96 25.40 15.82
C GLU A 109 29.44 25.41 16.02
N GLU A 110 28.66 25.24 14.95
CA GLU A 110 27.19 25.19 15.00
C GLU A 110 26.71 23.94 15.75
N ARG A 111 27.41 22.82 15.60
CA ARG A 111 27.13 21.57 16.32
C ARG A 111 27.37 21.68 17.82
N ASN A 112 28.33 22.51 18.24
CA ASN A 112 28.65 22.73 19.65
C ASN A 112 27.66 23.65 20.37
N LEU A 113 27.00 24.54 19.63
CA LEU A 113 25.91 25.39 20.12
C LEU A 113 24.61 24.58 20.30
N ASN A 114 24.29 23.70 19.34
CA ASN A 114 23.09 22.88 19.38
C ASN A 114 23.32 21.55 20.11
N ARG A 115 23.76 21.63 21.37
CA ARG A 115 24.20 20.49 22.16
C ARG A 115 23.02 19.84 22.88
N TYR A 116 22.79 18.55 22.63
CA TYR A 116 21.69 17.79 23.22
C TYR A 116 22.07 17.03 24.52
N TRP A 117 23.35 17.05 24.92
CA TRP A 117 23.84 16.33 26.10
C TRP A 117 24.45 17.29 27.13
N THR A 118 24.29 16.94 28.41
CA THR A 118 24.98 17.58 29.53
C THR A 118 26.16 16.73 29.97
N ILE A 119 27.19 17.35 30.54
CA ILE A 119 28.37 16.66 31.06
C ILE A 119 28.28 16.69 32.58
N VAL A 120 28.16 15.52 33.20
CA VAL A 120 28.17 15.36 34.66
C VAL A 120 29.34 14.44 34.99
N ASP A 121 30.23 14.86 35.87
CA ASP A 121 31.41 14.08 36.30
C ASP A 121 32.32 13.58 35.15
N GLY A 122 32.36 14.31 34.03
CA GLY A 122 33.17 13.98 32.86
C GLY A 122 32.50 13.04 31.85
N GLU A 123 31.33 12.47 32.18
CA GLU A 123 30.55 11.60 31.31
C GLU A 123 29.40 12.37 30.64
N ARG A 124 28.99 11.93 29.45
CA ARG A 124 27.91 12.58 28.67
C ARG A 124 26.56 11.92 28.99
N TYR A 125 25.62 12.72 29.44
CA TYR A 125 24.26 12.28 29.74
C TYR A 125 23.23 13.00 28.87
N PHE A 126 22.23 12.25 28.42
CA PHE A 126 21.03 12.79 27.80
C PHE A 126 19.95 12.91 28.87
N GLN A 127 19.46 14.12 29.11
CA GLN A 127 18.43 14.34 30.10
C GLN A 127 17.07 14.05 29.46
N VAL A 128 16.35 13.07 30.01
CA VAL A 128 14.97 12.77 29.64
C VAL A 128 14.10 13.05 30.85
N GLU A 129 13.13 13.94 30.68
CA GLU A 129 12.10 14.18 31.68
C GLU A 129 10.94 13.22 31.41
N GLU A 130 10.74 12.25 32.32
CA GLU A 130 9.58 11.35 32.27
C GLU A 130 8.55 11.84 33.29
N VAL A 131 7.40 12.28 32.80
CA VAL A 131 6.23 12.56 33.64
C VAL A 131 5.44 11.26 33.79
N ASN A 132 5.42 10.71 35.01
CA ASN A 132 4.66 9.50 35.33
C ASN A 132 3.54 9.81 36.33
N ASP A 133 2.32 10.01 35.82
CA ASP A 133 1.13 10.33 36.62
C ASP A 133 0.72 9.23 37.61
N LYS A 134 1.25 8.01 37.45
CA LYS A 134 0.94 6.84 38.28
C LYS A 134 2.00 6.53 39.32
N HIS A 135 3.12 7.25 39.33
CA HIS A 135 4.23 6.98 40.26
C HIS A 135 3.83 7.12 41.73
N PHE A 136 2.76 7.88 42.02
CA PHE A 136 2.27 8.13 43.38
C PHE A 136 0.92 7.47 43.71
N ARG A 137 0.29 6.72 42.79
CA ARG A 137 -0.97 5.99 43.08
C ARG A 137 -0.68 4.54 43.44
N ASN A 138 -0.16 4.30 44.64
CA ASN A 138 -0.31 3.03 45.34
C ASN A 138 0.09 3.13 46.83
N SER A 139 -0.76 3.78 47.61
CA SER A 139 -0.84 3.56 49.06
C SER A 139 -2.27 3.40 49.57
N ASP A 140 -3.28 3.72 48.77
CA ASP A 140 -4.69 3.73 49.17
C ASP A 140 -5.58 2.95 48.18
N GLU A 141 -5.33 1.66 47.96
CA GLU A 141 -6.36 0.79 47.39
C GLU A 141 -7.41 0.51 48.48
N PRO A 142 -8.66 0.98 48.35
CA PRO A 142 -9.74 0.49 49.19
C PRO A 142 -10.07 -0.94 48.76
N ASN A 143 -10.29 -1.78 49.78
CA ASN A 143 -10.56 -3.20 49.69
C ASN A 143 -11.49 -3.57 48.51
N LYS A 144 -11.07 -4.56 47.71
CA LYS A 144 -11.76 -5.02 46.50
C LYS A 144 -12.95 -5.95 46.78
N ASP A 145 -13.56 -5.80 47.95
CA ASP A 145 -14.77 -6.49 48.35
C ASP A 145 -15.85 -5.42 48.51
N ILE A 146 -16.64 -5.18 47.47
CA ILE A 146 -18.04 -4.69 47.43
C ILE A 146 -18.29 -4.27 45.97
N ASP A 147 -18.86 -5.19 45.19
CA ASP A 147 -19.70 -4.86 44.03
C ASP A 147 -21.08 -4.45 44.59
N PRO A 148 -21.64 -3.30 44.19
CA PRO A 148 -22.74 -3.40 43.22
C PRO A 148 -22.76 -2.27 42.19
N THR A 149 -22.70 -2.66 40.92
CA THR A 149 -23.78 -2.45 39.93
C THR A 149 -24.14 -0.98 39.54
N THR A 150 -23.79 -0.63 38.29
CA THR A 150 -24.64 0.05 37.30
C THR A 150 -24.86 1.56 37.41
N GLU A 151 -24.37 2.29 36.41
CA GLU A 151 -25.13 3.16 35.47
C GLU A 151 -24.13 3.94 34.61
N GLN A 152 -23.87 3.49 33.38
CA GLN A 152 -24.40 4.08 32.16
C GLN A 152 -24.16 5.59 32.00
N ASN A 153 -23.13 5.94 31.22
CA ASN A 153 -23.24 6.89 30.10
C ASN A 153 -21.92 6.88 29.29
N GLN A 154 -21.93 6.13 28.19
CA GLN A 154 -21.00 6.27 27.09
C GLN A 154 -21.71 7.14 26.06
N ASP A 155 -21.41 8.43 26.02
CA ASP A 155 -21.74 9.32 24.90
C ASP A 155 -20.88 10.59 25.02
N GLU A 156 -19.63 10.53 24.54
CA GLU A 156 -19.00 11.60 23.74
C GLU A 156 -17.63 11.14 23.22
N LEU A 157 -17.63 10.74 21.96
CA LEU A 157 -16.47 10.86 21.07
C LEU A 157 -16.09 12.35 20.95
N ILE A 158 -14.81 12.62 20.65
CA ILE A 158 -14.26 13.67 19.75
C ILE A 158 -13.03 14.41 20.34
N PHE A 159 -11.86 14.12 19.73
CA PHE A 159 -10.74 15.01 19.38
C PHE A 159 -9.98 15.84 20.45
N GLY A 160 -8.67 15.60 20.49
CA GLY A 160 -7.63 16.66 20.60
C GLY A 160 -7.31 17.21 22.00
N PRO A 161 -6.10 17.75 22.22
CA PRO A 161 -5.67 18.19 23.54
C PRO A 161 -6.25 19.57 23.82
N THR A 162 -7.13 19.68 24.81
CA THR A 162 -7.59 21.00 25.28
C THR A 162 -6.92 21.33 26.60
N PHE A 163 -6.08 22.37 26.50
CA PHE A 163 -5.34 23.01 27.56
C PHE A 163 -6.27 23.59 28.64
N SER A 164 -5.76 23.63 29.86
CA SER A 164 -6.40 23.94 31.15
C SER A 164 -7.23 25.24 31.20
N HIS A 165 -8.17 25.34 32.17
CA HIS A 165 -8.26 26.49 33.09
C HIS A 165 -9.23 26.24 34.29
N THR A 166 -8.68 26.47 35.49
CA THR A 166 -9.27 27.14 36.67
C THR A 166 -10.51 26.57 37.38
N SER A 167 -10.27 26.11 38.60
CA SER A 167 -11.20 25.96 39.72
C SER A 167 -11.82 27.30 40.16
N THR A 168 -13.16 27.37 40.30
CA THR A 168 -13.84 28.26 41.28
C THR A 168 -15.23 27.74 41.69
N THR A 169 -15.42 27.62 43.01
CA THR A 169 -16.61 27.96 43.83
C THR A 169 -17.93 27.19 43.65
N LYS A 170 -18.35 26.39 44.65
CA LYS A 170 -19.21 26.75 45.81
C LYS A 170 -20.64 27.18 45.43
N SER A 171 -21.61 26.30 45.65
CA SER A 171 -22.72 26.45 46.62
C SER A 171 -23.53 25.17 46.70
#